data_AF-A0A6N9R4E3-F1
#
_entry.id   AF-A0A6N9R4E3-F1
#
_cell.length_a   1.000
_cell.length_b   1.000
_cell.length_c   1.000
_cell.angle_alpha   90.00
_cell.angle_beta   90.00
_cell.angle_gamma   90.00
#
_symmetry.space_group_name_H-M   'P 1'
#
loop_
_entity.id
_entity.type
_entity.pdbx_description
1 polymer ?
#
loop_
_entity_poly.entity_id
_entity_poly.type
_entity_poly.pdbx_seq_one_letter_code
_entity_poly.pdbx_strand_id
1 'polypeptide(L)'
;MIDFSRNHFELFGLPESFRFDPATLDHAYRALQSEVHPDRFATGTDAERRLALQSSARVNEAYLALKDPVARAQYLLNLHGVDALAETDTALPLDFLERQFERREAA
;
A
#
# COMPACT_ATOMS: atom_id res chain seq x y z
N MET A 1 9.68 17.80 -2.50
CA MET A 1 8.35 17.91 -1.87
C MET A 1 7.49 16.81 -2.46
N ILE A 2 6.78 16.02 -1.62
CA ILE A 2 6.01 14.87 -2.11
C ILE A 2 4.95 15.33 -3.10
N ASP A 3 4.87 14.63 -4.22
CA ASP A 3 3.82 14.80 -5.21
C ASP A 3 2.64 13.87 -4.84
N PHE A 4 1.57 14.46 -4.33
CA PHE A 4 0.38 13.72 -3.90
C PHE A 4 -0.45 13.15 -5.06
N SER A 5 -0.15 13.52 -6.32
CA SER A 5 -0.82 12.96 -7.49
C SER A 5 -0.29 11.59 -7.88
N ARG A 6 0.90 11.21 -7.39
CA ARG A 6 1.54 9.93 -7.71
C ARG A 6 0.88 8.75 -7.03
N ASN A 7 0.85 7.64 -7.75
CA ASN A 7 0.43 6.35 -7.21
C ASN A 7 1.52 5.77 -6.27
N HIS A 8 1.21 4.68 -5.56
CA HIS A 8 2.14 4.09 -4.58
C HIS A 8 3.44 3.60 -5.21
N PHE A 9 3.38 3.04 -6.42
CA PHE A 9 4.55 2.53 -7.12
C PHE A 9 5.46 3.69 -7.53
N GLU A 10 4.89 4.72 -8.16
CA GLU A 10 5.60 5.94 -8.56
C GLU A 10 6.22 6.69 -7.36
N LEU A 11 5.54 6.66 -6.20
CA LEU A 11 6.04 7.29 -4.97
C LEU A 11 7.37 6.67 -4.51
N PHE A 12 7.53 5.35 -4.67
CA PHE A 12 8.76 4.63 -4.31
C PHE A 12 9.71 4.41 -5.50
N GLY A 13 9.36 4.90 -6.70
CA GLY A 13 10.14 4.64 -7.91
C GLY A 13 10.16 3.16 -8.32
N LEU A 14 9.09 2.43 -8.00
CA LEU A 14 8.93 1.01 -8.32
C LEU A 14 8.10 0.83 -9.59
N PRO A 15 8.29 -0.28 -10.33
CA PRO A 15 7.40 -0.63 -11.43
C PRO A 15 6.00 -0.97 -10.91
N GLU A 16 4.97 -0.60 -11.67
CA GLU A 16 3.56 -0.97 -11.44
C GLU A 16 3.33 -2.46 -11.73
N SER A 17 3.86 -3.31 -10.85
CA SER A 17 3.83 -4.76 -10.99
C SER A 17 3.48 -5.40 -9.66
N PHE A 18 2.72 -6.50 -9.72
CA PHE A 18 2.48 -7.32 -8.53
C PHE A 18 3.78 -7.92 -7.96
N ARG A 19 4.73 -8.27 -8.83
CA ARG A 19 6.01 -8.85 -8.45
C ARG A 19 7.13 -7.82 -8.58
N PHE A 20 7.77 -7.53 -7.46
CA PHE A 20 9.01 -6.77 -7.34
C PHE A 20 9.80 -7.31 -6.14
N ASP A 21 11.08 -6.96 -6.04
CA ASP A 21 11.92 -7.33 -4.90
C ASP A 21 11.47 -6.58 -3.62
N PRO A 22 10.98 -7.25 -2.57
CA PRO A 22 10.56 -6.60 -1.34
C PRO A 22 11.65 -5.73 -0.69
N ALA A 23 12.93 -6.07 -0.87
CA ALA A 23 14.03 -5.27 -0.32
C ALA A 23 14.12 -3.87 -0.96
N THR A 24 13.72 -3.74 -2.23
CA THR A 24 13.68 -2.43 -2.92
C THR A 24 12.62 -1.51 -2.33
N LEU A 25 11.46 -2.05 -1.97
CA LEU A 25 10.40 -1.31 -1.28
C LEU A 25 10.85 -0.85 0.11
N ASP A 26 11.45 -1.74 0.90
CA ASP A 26 11.95 -1.39 2.23
C ASP A 26 13.04 -0.30 2.19
N HIS A 27 13.94 -0.36 1.20
CA HIS A 27 14.95 0.66 1.00
C HIS A 27 14.34 2.01 0.60
N ALA A 28 13.46 2.02 -0.40
CA ALA A 28 12.78 3.22 -0.86
C ALA A 28 11.94 3.86 0.26
N TYR A 29 11.24 3.05 1.05
CA TYR A 29 10.49 3.51 2.21
C TYR A 29 11.38 4.19 3.24
N ARG A 30 12.48 3.57 3.65
CA ARG A 30 13.40 4.17 4.63
C ARG A 30 13.99 5.48 4.14
N ALA A 31 14.40 5.54 2.87
CA ALA A 31 14.93 6.75 2.26
C ALA A 31 13.89 7.87 2.29
N LEU A 32 12.69 7.61 1.76
CA LEU A 32 11.64 8.62 1.67
C LEU A 32 11.11 9.05 3.04
N GLN A 33 10.90 8.10 3.96
CA GLN A 33 10.46 8.38 5.32
C GLN A 33 11.47 9.25 6.07
N SER A 34 12.78 9.05 5.84
CA SER A 34 13.82 9.89 6.44
C SER A 34 13.78 11.33 5.91
N GLU A 35 13.27 11.58 4.71
CA GLU A 35 13.16 12.93 4.15
C GLU A 35 11.94 13.67 4.71
N VAL A 36 10.84 12.95 4.94
CA VAL A 36 9.54 13.55 5.30
C VAL A 36 9.16 13.40 6.76
N HIS A 37 10.03 12.82 7.59
CA HIS A 37 9.74 12.58 9.00
C HIS A 37 9.39 13.88 9.75
N PRO A 38 8.28 13.93 10.52
CA PRO A 38 7.86 15.13 11.24
C PRO A 38 8.94 15.72 12.16
N ASP A 39 9.77 14.86 12.77
CA ASP A 39 10.87 15.29 13.65
C ASP A 39 11.88 16.22 12.97
N ARG A 40 12.06 16.11 11.65
CA ARG A 40 12.94 17.01 10.88
C ARG A 40 12.39 18.42 10.78
N PHE A 41 11.08 18.57 10.93
CA PHE A 41 10.36 19.84 10.85
C PHE A 41 9.85 20.28 12.23
N ALA A 42 10.32 19.65 13.32
CA ALA A 42 9.91 19.97 14.68
C ALA A 42 10.24 21.42 15.09
N THR A 43 11.22 22.06 14.45
CA THR A 43 11.55 23.49 14.63
C THR A 43 11.00 24.40 13.53
N GLY A 44 10.34 23.83 12.50
CA GLY A 44 9.70 24.57 11.42
C GLY A 44 8.37 25.21 11.82
N THR A 45 7.78 25.91 10.87
CA THR A 45 6.46 26.54 10.96
C THR A 45 5.34 25.49 11.07
N ASP A 46 4.16 25.92 11.54
CA ASP A 46 2.99 25.04 11.62
C ASP A 46 2.54 24.50 10.25
N ALA A 47 2.79 25.26 9.17
CA ALA A 47 2.53 24.80 7.81
C ALA A 47 3.48 23.65 7.42
N GLU A 48 4.78 23.79 7.70
CA GLU A 48 5.79 22.78 7.40
C GLU A 48 5.57 21.50 8.22
N ARG A 49 5.26 21.63 9.52
CA ARG A 49 4.93 20.48 10.38
C ARG A 49 3.73 19.70 9.87
N ARG A 50 2.66 20.40 9.47
CA ARG A 50 1.46 19.78 8.91
C ARG A 50 1.77 19.07 7.59
N LEU A 51 2.54 19.70 6.71
CA LEU A 51 2.94 19.09 5.45
C LEU A 51 3.79 17.83 5.68
N ALA A 52 4.73 17.86 6.64
CA ALA A 52 5.54 16.70 7.01
C ALA A 52 4.69 15.55 7.57
N LEU A 53 3.70 15.84 8.43
CA LEU A 53 2.75 14.85 8.95
C LEU A 53 1.95 14.19 7.82
N GLN A 54 1.38 14.98 6.91
CA GLN A 54 0.63 14.47 5.76
C GLN A 54 1.52 13.63 4.83
N SER A 55 2.74 14.08 4.59
CA SER A 55 3.73 13.38 3.76
C SER A 55 4.11 12.04 4.38
N SER A 56 4.42 12.01 5.68
CA SER A 56 4.73 10.78 6.42
C SER A 56 3.57 9.79 6.43
N ALA A 57 2.33 10.28 6.63
CA ALA A 57 1.14 9.43 6.56
C ALA A 57 0.95 8.80 5.17
N ARG A 58 1.12 9.60 4.11
CA ARG A 58 1.03 9.14 2.71
C ARG A 58 2.06 8.04 2.40
N VAL A 59 3.30 8.23 2.85
CA VAL A 59 4.39 7.26 2.65
C VAL A 59 4.10 5.96 3.39
N ASN A 60 3.62 6.02 4.63
CA ASN A 60 3.25 4.84 5.41
C ASN A 60 2.10 4.06 4.76
N GLU A 61 1.04 4.77 4.34
CA GLU A 61 -0.10 4.15 3.66
C GLU A 61 0.34 3.41 2.39
N ALA A 62 1.13 4.08 1.54
CA ALA A 62 1.65 3.48 0.32
C ALA A 62 2.53 2.26 0.61
N TYR A 63 3.39 2.33 1.63
CA TYR A 63 4.25 1.22 2.03
C TYR A 63 3.42 0.01 2.50
N LEU A 64 2.43 0.22 3.36
CA LEU A 64 1.56 -0.85 3.86
C LEU A 64 0.78 -1.50 2.73
N ALA A 65 0.23 -0.70 1.81
CA ALA A 65 -0.51 -1.19 0.64
C ALA A 65 0.35 -2.05 -0.30
N LEU A 66 1.64 -1.73 -0.47
CA LEU A 66 2.53 -2.49 -1.35
C LEU A 66 3.23 -3.67 -0.66
N LYS A 67 3.37 -3.64 0.67
CA LYS A 67 4.04 -4.68 1.46
C LYS A 67 3.18 -5.93 1.60
N ASP A 68 1.89 -5.77 1.88
CA ASP A 68 0.98 -6.91 1.97
C ASP A 68 0.58 -7.39 0.56
N PRO A 69 0.78 -8.67 0.21
CA PRO A 69 0.46 -9.17 -1.12
C PRO A 69 -1.02 -9.01 -1.49
N VAL A 70 -1.95 -9.15 -0.56
CA VAL A 70 -3.40 -9.05 -0.84
C VAL A 70 -3.77 -7.59 -1.08
N ALA A 71 -3.34 -6.68 -0.20
CA ALA A 71 -3.54 -5.24 -0.36
C ALA A 71 -2.90 -4.72 -1.65
N ARG A 72 -1.71 -5.24 -2.02
CA ARG A 72 -1.04 -4.87 -3.26
C ARG A 72 -1.83 -5.30 -4.49
N ALA A 73 -2.36 -6.52 -4.49
CA ALA A 73 -3.22 -7.00 -5.58
C ALA A 73 -4.47 -6.13 -5.70
N GLN A 74 -5.14 -5.84 -4.58
CA GLN A 74 -6.32 -4.98 -4.55
C GLN A 74 -5.99 -3.58 -5.07
N TYR A 75 -4.89 -2.98 -4.63
CA TYR A 75 -4.45 -1.67 -5.07
C TYR A 75 -4.16 -1.63 -6.58
N LEU A 76 -3.45 -2.64 -7.10
CA LEU A 76 -3.16 -2.75 -8.53
C LEU A 76 -4.43 -2.87 -9.37
N LEU A 77 -5.41 -3.67 -8.92
CA LEU A 77 -6.71 -3.79 -9.57
C LEU A 77 -7.48 -2.47 -9.55
N ASN A 78 -7.47 -1.76 -8.42
CA ASN A 78 -8.10 -0.45 -8.29
C ASN A 78 -7.50 0.59 -9.25
N LEU A 79 -6.17 0.59 -9.47
CA LEU A 79 -5.53 1.45 -10.47
C LEU A 79 -6.04 1.20 -11.90
N HIS A 80 -6.48 -0.02 -12.19
CA HIS A 80 -7.08 -0.41 -13.47
C HIS A 80 -8.62 -0.31 -13.47
N GLY A 81 -9.22 0.29 -12.44
CA GLY A 81 -10.67 0.48 -12.33
C GLY A 81 -11.45 -0.78 -11.95
N VAL A 82 -10.78 -1.80 -11.40
CA VAL A 82 -11.40 -3.05 -10.94
C VAL A 82 -11.43 -3.06 -9.41
N ASP A 83 -12.63 -2.99 -8.83
CA ASP A 83 -12.82 -3.19 -7.39
C ASP A 83 -12.96 -4.68 -7.08
N ALA A 84 -11.87 -5.28 -6.61
CA ALA A 84 -11.76 -6.71 -6.32
C ALA A 84 -12.66 -7.17 -5.16
N LEU A 85 -13.13 -6.25 -4.31
CA LEU A 85 -13.95 -6.55 -3.15
C LEU A 85 -15.36 -5.95 -3.26
N ALA A 86 -15.78 -5.56 -4.47
CA ALA A 86 -17.13 -5.09 -4.71
C ALA A 86 -18.15 -6.15 -4.25
N GLU A 87 -19.16 -5.74 -3.48
CA GLU A 87 -20.19 -6.63 -2.91
C GLU A 87 -21.03 -7.37 -3.97
N THR A 88 -20.88 -7.01 -5.24
CA THR A 88 -21.57 -7.60 -6.39
C THR A 88 -21.01 -8.94 -6.86
N ASP A 89 -19.80 -9.35 -6.44
CA ASP A 89 -19.15 -10.59 -6.90
C ASP A 89 -18.67 -11.47 -5.73
N THR A 90 -19.62 -11.93 -4.91
CA THR A 90 -19.35 -12.78 -3.74
C THR A 90 -19.57 -14.28 -4.00
N ALA A 91 -19.97 -14.64 -5.22
CA ALA A 91 -20.25 -16.02 -5.61
C ALA A 91 -18.94 -16.79 -5.78
N LEU A 92 -18.58 -17.58 -4.76
CA LEU A 92 -17.41 -18.45 -4.82
C LEU A 92 -17.76 -19.81 -5.43
N PRO A 93 -16.90 -20.40 -6.27
CA PRO A 93 -17.08 -21.75 -6.78
C PRO A 93 -17.27 -22.78 -5.65
N LEU A 94 -18.19 -23.73 -5.85
CA LEU A 94 -18.53 -24.73 -4.82
C LEU A 94 -17.30 -25.56 -4.40
N ASP A 95 -16.47 -25.98 -5.36
CA ASP A 95 -15.25 -26.74 -5.09
C ASP A 95 -14.25 -25.96 -4.22
N PHE A 96 -14.22 -24.62 -4.34
CA PHE A 96 -13.43 -23.77 -3.45
C PHE A 96 -14.01 -23.76 -2.04
N LEU A 97 -15.33 -23.62 -1.89
CA LEU A 97 -16.00 -23.60 -0.59
C LEU A 97 -15.85 -24.92 0.17
N GLU A 98 -16.02 -26.06 -0.51
CA GLU A 98 -15.82 -27.39 0.06
C GLU A 98 -14.41 -27.53 0.64
N ARG A 99 -13.38 -27.15 -0.13
CA ARG A 99 -11.98 -27.12 0.35
C ARG A 99 -11.77 -26.21 1.56
N GLN A 100 -12.53 -25.12 1.70
CA GLN A 100 -12.43 -24.24 2.88
C GLN A 100 -13.11 -24.87 4.11
N PHE A 101 -14.23 -25.57 3.94
CA PHE A 101 -14.89 -26.29 5.03
C PHE A 101 -14.00 -27.41 5.58
N GLU A 102 -13.43 -28.24 4.71
CA GLU A 102 -12.51 -29.32 5.11
C GLU A 102 -11.33 -28.78 5.94
N ARG A 103 -10.74 -27.65 5.53
CA ARG A 103 -9.63 -27.00 6.26
C ARG A 103 -10.03 -26.52 7.65
N ARG A 104 -11.27 -26.06 7.82
CA ARG A 104 -11.79 -25.59 9.12
C ARG A 104 -12.10 -26.75 10.06
N GLU A 105 -12.60 -27.85 9.54
CA GLU A 105 -12.96 -29.04 10.34
C GLU A 105 -11.72 -29.84 10.79
N ALA A 106 -10.62 -29.78 10.04
CA ALA A 106 -9.36 -30.44 10.37
C ALA A 106 -8.46 -29.67 11.36
N ALA A 107 -8.85 -28.45 11.76
CA ALA A 107 -8.11 -27.56 12.66
C ALA A 107 -8.68 -27.63 14.10
#